data_AF-A0A0L7K3L3-F1
#
_entry.id   AF-A0A0L7K3L3-F1
#
_cell.length_a   1.000
_cell.length_b   1.000
_cell.length_c   1.000
_cell.angle_alpha   90.00
_cell.angle_beta   90.00
_cell.angle_gamma   90.00
#
_symmetry.space_group_name_H-M   'P 1'
#
loop_
_entity.id
_entity.type
_entity.pdbx_description
1 polymer ?
#
loop_
_entity_poly.entity_id
_entity_poly.type
_entity_poly.pdbx_seq_one_letter_code
_entity_poly.pdbx_strand_id
1 'polypeptide(L)' 'WIPESSRTACAKCTEKQKALVAKVIKAIQTKLPEEWEVLSLQTDPEGKLKDDLQKFLDEYAKDQEILC' A
#
# COMPACT_ATOMS: atom_id res chain seq x y z
N TRP A 1 11.64 1.20 -1.16
CA TRP A 1 10.90 0.23 -0.32
C TRP A 1 9.40 0.30 -0.59
N ILE A 2 8.69 1.39 -0.31
CA ILE A 2 7.22 1.48 -0.52
C ILE A 2 6.79 1.19 -1.99
N PRO A 3 7.49 1.67 -3.04
CA PRO A 3 7.17 1.32 -4.43
C PRO A 3 7.37 -0.17 -4.78
N GLU A 4 8.26 -0.87 -4.07
CA GLU A 4 8.52 -2.29 -4.28
C GLU A 4 7.50 -3.14 -3.51
N SER A 5 7.22 -2.75 -2.26
CA SER A 5 6.24 -3.42 -1.41
C SER A 5 4.82 -3.31 -1.94
N SER A 6 4.46 -2.18 -2.56
CA SER A 6 3.17 -2.04 -3.25
C SER A 6 3.06 -2.95 -4.48
N ARG A 7 4.14 -3.10 -5.26
CA ARG A 7 4.15 -4.00 -6.43
C ARG A 7 4.07 -5.48 -6.09
N THR A 8 4.67 -5.86 -4.96
CA THR A 8 4.85 -7.28 -4.60
C THR A 8 4.02 -7.70 -3.38
N ALA A 9 3.06 -6.87 -2.96
CA ALA A 9 2.32 -7.05 -1.70
C ALA A 9 3.25 -7.36 -0.50
N CYS A 10 4.43 -6.74 -0.49
CA CYS A 10 5.46 -6.93 0.54
C CYS A 10 5.85 -8.41 0.73
N ALA A 11 6.02 -9.18 -0.35
CA ALA A 11 6.29 -10.63 -0.29
C ALA A 11 7.48 -11.05 0.60
N LYS A 12 8.47 -10.16 0.80
CA LYS A 12 9.66 -10.39 1.65
C LYS A 12 9.47 -9.92 3.10
N CYS A 13 8.32 -9.36 3.44
CA CYS A 13 8.05 -8.74 4.73
C CYS A 13 7.45 -9.76 5.71
N THR A 14 7.80 -9.61 6.99
CA THR A 14 7.12 -10.32 8.08
C THR A 14 5.68 -9.83 8.24
N GLU A 15 4.81 -10.62 8.88
CA GLU A 15 3.39 -10.26 9.09
C GLU A 15 3.23 -8.89 9.78
N LYS A 16 4.09 -8.56 10.76
CA LYS A 16 4.09 -7.25 11.41
C LYS A 16 4.45 -6.11 10.46
N GLN A 17 5.42 -6.34 9.57
CA GLN A 17 5.81 -5.35 8.57
C GLN A 17 4.74 -5.18 7.49
N LYS A 18 4.06 -6.26 7.08
CA LYS A 18 2.94 -6.20 6.15
C LYS A 18 1.81 -5.32 6.68
N ALA A 19 1.42 -5.50 7.95
CA ALA A 19 0.44 -4.65 8.61
C ALA A 19 0.86 -3.17 8.63
N LEU A 20 2.13 -2.90 8.98
CA LEU A 20 2.65 -1.53 8.98
C LEU A 20 2.65 -0.91 7.58
N VAL A 21 3.12 -1.65 6.57
CA VAL A 21 3.16 -1.19 5.18
C VAL A 21 1.76 -0.95 4.63
N ALA A 22 0.81 -1.84 4.93
CA ALA A 22 -0.59 -1.66 4.54
C ALA A 22 -1.18 -0.37 5.13
N LYS A 23 -0.89 -0.08 6.42
CA LYS A 23 -1.30 1.17 7.07
C LYS A 23 -0.68 2.40 6.40
N VAL A 24 0.62 2.37 6.11
CA VAL A 24 1.32 3.49 5.44
C VAL A 24 0.74 3.74 4.05
N ILE A 25 0.49 2.68 3.26
CA ILE A 25 -0.10 2.80 1.92
C ILE A 25 -1.50 3.41 1.98
N LYS A 26 -2.35 2.96 2.91
CA LYS A 26 -3.68 3.56 3.18
C LYS A 26 -3.58 5.03 3.60
N ALA A 27 -2.60 5.38 4.42
CA ALA A 27 -2.38 6.77 4.85
C ALA A 27 -1.94 7.65 3.67
N ILE A 28 -1.06 7.16 2.79
CA ILE A 28 -0.66 7.88 1.57
C ILE A 28 -1.88 8.07 0.65
N GLN A 29 -2.67 7.03 0.40
CA GLN A 29 -3.89 7.14 -0.41
C GLN A 29 -4.90 8.18 0.08
N THR A 30 -4.99 8.35 1.40
CA THR A 30 -6.02 9.21 2.02
C THR A 30 -5.53 10.63 2.35
N LYS A 31 -4.27 10.77 2.77
CA LYS A 31 -3.67 12.05 3.18
C LYS A 31 -2.85 12.72 2.08
N LEU A 32 -2.33 11.95 1.14
CA LEU A 32 -1.36 12.37 0.13
C LEU A 32 -1.76 11.83 -1.26
N PRO A 33 -2.94 12.22 -1.78
CA PRO A 33 -3.49 11.66 -3.02
C PRO A 33 -2.63 12.00 -4.24
N GLU A 34 -2.01 13.20 -4.30
CA GLU A 34 -1.13 13.59 -5.40
C GLU A 34 0.13 12.71 -5.45
N GLU A 35 0.74 12.46 -4.29
CA GLU A 35 1.89 11.56 -4.18
C GLU A 35 1.49 10.11 -4.45
N TRP A 36 0.27 9.71 -4.07
CA TRP A 36 -0.28 8.40 -4.40
C TRP A 36 -0.40 8.19 -5.91
N GLU A 37 -0.87 9.19 -6.66
CA GLU A 37 -0.96 9.12 -8.12
C GLU A 37 0.42 8.94 -8.75
N VAL A 38 1.41 9.73 -8.32
CA VAL A 38 2.80 9.58 -8.79
C VAL A 38 3.35 8.20 -8.46
N LEU A 39 3.13 7.71 -7.23
CA LEU A 39 3.57 6.38 -6.81
C LEU A 39 2.90 5.28 -7.63
N SER A 40 1.59 5.39 -7.86
CA SER A 40 0.81 4.44 -8.64
C SER A 40 1.31 4.36 -10.08
N LEU A 41 1.65 5.51 -10.70
CA LEU A 41 2.22 5.54 -12.05
C LEU A 41 3.62 4.91 -12.11
N GLN A 42 4.44 5.08 -11.07
CA GLN A 42 5.77 4.48 -11.00
C GLN A 42 5.75 2.97 -10.73
N THR A 43 4.69 2.47 -10.11
CA THR A 43 4.58 1.09 -9.64
C THR A 43 3.73 0.22 -10.54
N ASP A 44 2.63 0.77 -11.06
CA ASP A 44 1.63 0.06 -11.83
C ASP A 44 1.01 0.99 -12.89
N PRO A 45 1.80 1.44 -13.89
CA PRO A 45 1.31 2.35 -14.94
C PRO A 45 0.19 1.75 -15.79
N GLU A 46 0.11 0.41 -15.87
CA GLU A 46 -0.92 -0.31 -16.61
C GLU A 46 -2.16 -0.66 -15.75
N GLY A 47 -2.15 -0.38 -14.45
CA GLY A 47 -3.31 -0.64 -13.58
C GLY A 47 -3.55 -2.11 -13.22
N LYS A 48 -2.57 -3.01 -13.45
CA LYS A 48 -2.73 -4.47 -13.32
C LYS A 48 -2.61 -4.97 -11.88
N LEU A 49 -1.93 -4.24 -11.01
CA LEU A 49 -1.64 -4.66 -9.63
C LEU A 49 -2.64 -4.10 -8.61
N LYS A 50 -3.60 -3.28 -9.05
CA LYS A 50 -4.60 -2.65 -8.18
C LYS A 50 -5.40 -3.66 -7.36
N ASP A 51 -5.87 -4.75 -7.97
CA ASP A 51 -6.71 -5.74 -7.27
C ASP A 51 -5.94 -6.50 -6.20
N ASP A 52 -4.70 -6.90 -6.49
CA ASP A 52 -3.86 -7.62 -5.52
C ASP A 52 -3.39 -6.71 -4.38
N LEU A 53 -3.09 -5.45 -4.70
CA LEU A 53 -2.79 -4.44 -3.70
C LEU A 53 -4.00 -4.15 -2.81
N GLN A 54 -5.20 -4.07 -3.40
CA GLN A 54 -6.44 -3.87 -2.64
C GLN A 54 -6.69 -5.03 -1.69
N LYS A 55 -6.56 -6.29 -2.14
CA LYS A 55 -6.67 -7.47 -1.26
C LYS A 55 -5.66 -7.42 -0.12
N PHE A 56 -4.41 -7.06 -0.41
CA PHE A 56 -3.37 -6.89 0.62
C PHE A 56 -3.77 -5.83 1.65
N LEU A 57 -4.34 -4.71 1.23
CA LEU A 57 -4.82 -3.66 2.13
C LEU A 57 -6.02 -4.14 2.96
N ASP A 58 -6.99 -4.83 2.36
CA ASP A 58 -8.13 -5.38 3.07
C ASP A 58 -7.73 -6.46 4.10
N GLU A 59 -6.68 -7.23 3.82
CA GLU A 59 -6.17 -8.24 4.74
C GLU A 59 -5.37 -7.64 5.90
N TYR A 60 -4.49 -6.67 5.62
CA TYR A 60 -3.47 -6.21 6.55
C TYR A 60 -3.70 -4.81 7.14
N ALA A 61 -4.63 -4.01 6.61
CA ALA A 61 -5.00 -2.69 7.14
C ALA A 61 -6.28 -2.72 8.00
N LYS A 62 -6.62 -3.88 8.59
CA LYS A 62 -7.76 -4.02 9.52
C LYS A 62 -7.42 -3.35 10.84
N ASP A 63 -8.21 -2.32 11.18
CA ASP A 63 -8.22 -1.63 12.45
C ASP A 63 -6.99 -0.76 12.77
N GLN A 64 -7.22 0.55 12.81
CA GLN A 64 -6.80 1.52 13.85
C GLN A 64 -6.74 2.91 13.22
N GLU A 65 -7.40 3.85 13.92
CA GLU A 65 -7.36 5.30 13.74
C GLU A 65 -6.05 5.76 13.10
N ILE A 66 -6.20 6.50 12.00
CA ILE A 66 -5.12 7.09 11.22
C ILE A 66 -4.52 8.25 12.03
N LEU A 67 -3.96 7.95 13.19
CA LEU A 67 -3.24 8.90 14.02
C LEU A 67 -1.98 9.29 13.23
N CYS A 68 -2.03 10.53 12.73
CA CYS A 68 -0.86 11.28 12.29
C CYS A 68 0.06 11.50 13.48
#